data_AF-A0A2H5DS81-F1
#
_entry.id   AF-A0A2H5DS81-F1
#
_cell.length_a   1.000
_cell.length_b   1.000
_cell.length_c   1.000
_cell.angle_alpha   90.00
_cell.angle_beta   90.00
_cell.angle_gamma   90.00
#
_symmetry.space_group_name_H-M   'P 1'
#
loop_
_entity.id
_entity.type
_entity.pdbx_description
1 polymer ?
#
loop_
_entity_poly.entity_id
_entity_poly.type
_entity_poly.pdbx_seq_one_letter_code
_entity_poly.pdbx_strand_id
1 'polypeptide(L)'
;MKPVEHTRDLSEINRKVIADGETLPAVRLRDGSMVQTGTVATMLVNIAAYNRGERGEIEQQLELAVPTLFKVGLFELFRPEEWTGGDNPGRRLVGEMAERWLARQEEKTRA
;
A
#
# COMPACT_ATOMS: atom_id res chain seq x y z
N MET A 1 -9.80 3.37 19.03
CA MET A 1 -9.79 2.31 18.00
C MET A 1 -9.86 3.00 16.65
N LYS A 2 -8.78 3.05 15.88
CA LYS A 2 -8.79 3.68 14.56
C LYS A 2 -8.24 2.68 13.55
N PRO A 3 -9.08 2.13 12.65
CA PRO A 3 -8.57 1.35 11.53
C PRO A 3 -7.69 2.23 10.66
N VAL A 4 -6.67 1.65 10.03
CA VAL A 4 -5.93 2.35 8.98
C VAL A 4 -6.87 2.60 7.81
N GLU A 5 -6.66 3.70 7.09
CA GLU A 5 -7.41 4.01 5.86
C GLU A 5 -7.46 2.77 4.94
N HIS A 6 -8.63 2.51 4.36
CA HIS A 6 -8.89 1.41 3.40
C HIS A 6 -8.76 -0.03 3.93
N THR A 7 -8.77 -0.26 5.26
CA THR A 7 -8.64 -1.61 5.84
C THR A 7 -9.61 -2.64 5.23
N ARG A 8 -10.87 -2.26 4.96
CA ARG A 8 -11.87 -3.17 4.37
C ARG A 8 -11.53 -3.51 2.92
N ASP A 9 -11.27 -2.48 2.10
CA ASP A 9 -10.96 -2.64 0.68
C ASP A 9 -9.68 -3.49 0.50
N LEU A 10 -8.67 -3.26 1.35
CA LEU A 10 -7.44 -4.05 1.36
C LEU A 10 -7.67 -5.52 1.73
N SER A 11 -8.65 -5.82 2.59
CA SER A 11 -9.00 -7.22 2.87
C SER A 11 -9.52 -7.95 1.64
N GLU A 12 -10.27 -7.26 0.77
CA GLU A 12 -10.78 -7.82 -0.47
C GLU A 12 -9.68 -7.93 -1.53
N ILE A 13 -8.88 -6.88 -1.68
CA ILE A 13 -7.73 -6.81 -2.60
C ILE A 13 -6.70 -7.91 -2.29
N ASN A 14 -6.40 -8.11 -1.00
CA ASN A 14 -5.37 -9.08 -0.59
C ASN A 14 -5.79 -10.54 -0.82
N ARG A 15 -7.04 -10.82 -1.21
CA ARG A 15 -7.46 -12.17 -1.61
C ARG A 15 -6.75 -12.65 -2.88
N LYS A 16 -6.15 -11.76 -3.67
CA LYS A 16 -5.37 -12.09 -4.86
C LYS A 16 -4.13 -12.94 -4.59
N VAL A 17 -3.66 -13.00 -3.34
CA VAL A 17 -2.41 -13.70 -2.97
C VAL A 17 -2.62 -14.91 -2.07
N ILE A 18 -3.87 -15.33 -1.87
CA ILE A 18 -4.22 -16.49 -1.03
C ILE A 18 -4.91 -17.58 -1.84
N ALA A 19 -4.83 -18.82 -1.34
CA ALA A 19 -5.53 -19.94 -1.94
C ALA A 19 -7.06 -19.81 -1.76
N ASP A 20 -7.81 -20.42 -2.66
CA ASP A 20 -9.27 -20.42 -2.60
C ASP A 20 -9.76 -20.96 -1.25
N GLY A 21 -10.65 -20.20 -0.60
CA GLY A 21 -11.21 -20.52 0.70
C GLY A 21 -10.40 -20.02 1.91
N GLU A 22 -9.20 -19.49 1.71
CA GLU A 22 -8.41 -18.89 2.78
C GLU A 22 -8.79 -17.42 3.04
N THR A 23 -8.42 -16.93 4.23
CA THR A 23 -8.56 -15.51 4.61
C THR A 23 -7.32 -15.04 5.35
N LEU A 24 -6.94 -13.79 5.10
CA LEU A 24 -5.82 -13.14 5.78
C LEU A 24 -6.33 -12.43 7.04
N PRO A 25 -5.78 -12.72 8.24
CA PRO A 25 -6.21 -12.06 9.46
C PRO A 25 -5.79 -10.58 9.44
N ALA A 26 -6.59 -9.74 10.10
CA ALA A 26 -6.13 -8.40 10.49
C ALA A 26 -5.33 -8.49 11.80
N VAL A 27 -4.21 -7.79 11.88
CA VAL A 27 -3.30 -7.80 13.04
C VAL A 27 -3.40 -6.47 13.77
N ARG A 28 -3.38 -6.54 15.11
CA ARG A 28 -3.30 -5.37 15.98
C ARG A 28 -1.84 -4.99 16.24
N LEU A 29 -1.45 -3.78 15.89
CA LEU A 29 -0.11 -3.26 16.17
C LEU A 29 -0.01 -2.75 17.61
N ARG A 30 1.23 -2.52 18.07
CA ARG A 30 1.53 -2.06 19.46
C ARG A 30 0.83 -0.74 19.82
N ASP A 31 0.61 0.12 18.85
CA ASP A 31 -0.10 1.38 19.01
C ASP A 31 -1.64 1.25 18.99
N GLY A 32 -2.14 0.01 18.90
CA GLY A 32 -3.57 -0.32 18.91
C GLY A 32 -4.30 -0.15 17.57
N SER A 33 -3.59 0.22 16.49
CA SER A 33 -4.16 0.21 15.14
C SER A 33 -4.36 -1.22 14.62
N MET A 34 -5.31 -1.37 13.70
CA MET A 34 -5.56 -2.63 13.00
C MET A 34 -5.03 -2.52 11.57
N VAL A 35 -4.28 -3.53 11.13
CA VAL A 35 -3.68 -3.60 9.79
C VAL A 35 -4.05 -4.93 9.13
N GLN A 36 -4.44 -4.86 7.86
CA GLN A 36 -4.69 -6.05 7.05
C GLN A 36 -3.37 -6.72 6.64
N THR A 37 -3.26 -8.04 6.82
CA THR A 37 -2.09 -8.80 6.34
C THR A 37 -2.15 -9.03 4.83
N GLY A 38 -1.00 -9.32 4.21
CA GLY A 38 -0.86 -9.55 2.77
C GLY A 38 -0.69 -8.30 1.91
N THR A 39 -0.89 -7.09 2.45
CA THR A 39 -0.85 -5.85 1.66
C THR A 39 0.48 -5.65 0.94
N VAL A 40 1.62 -5.98 1.56
CA VAL A 40 2.93 -5.90 0.90
C VAL A 40 3.05 -6.94 -0.23
N ALA A 41 2.59 -8.17 -0.01
CA ALA A 41 2.62 -9.21 -1.03
C ALA A 41 1.73 -8.82 -2.23
N THR A 42 0.52 -8.33 -1.97
CA THR A 42 -0.40 -7.88 -3.02
C THR A 42 0.11 -6.64 -3.75
N MET A 43 0.76 -5.70 -3.05
CA MET A 43 1.46 -4.58 -3.69
C MET A 43 2.53 -5.08 -4.67
N LEU A 44 3.35 -6.07 -4.30
CA LEU A 44 4.37 -6.63 -5.19
C LEU A 44 3.75 -7.29 -6.44
N VAL A 45 2.63 -8.01 -6.28
CA VAL A 45 1.88 -8.59 -7.40
C VAL A 45 1.32 -7.50 -8.32
N ASN A 46 0.75 -6.44 -7.75
CA ASN A 46 0.21 -5.31 -8.51
C ASN A 46 1.31 -4.50 -9.22
N ILE A 47 2.50 -4.33 -8.61
CA ILE A 47 3.66 -3.75 -9.28
C ILE A 47 4.05 -4.59 -10.50
N ALA A 48 4.09 -5.91 -10.37
CA ALA A 48 4.41 -6.80 -11.48
C ALA A 48 3.35 -6.70 -12.60
N ALA A 49 2.07 -6.63 -12.26
CA ALA A 49 0.97 -6.41 -13.21
C ALA A 49 1.11 -5.07 -13.94
N TYR A 50 1.38 -4.00 -13.21
CA TYR A 50 1.62 -2.68 -13.78
C TYR A 50 2.81 -2.69 -14.75
N ASN A 51 3.91 -3.35 -14.38
CA ASN A 51 5.09 -3.46 -15.22
C ASN A 51 4.83 -4.22 -16.53
N ARG A 52 3.81 -5.09 -16.58
CA ARG A 52 3.37 -5.77 -17.81
C ARG A 52 2.42 -4.94 -18.69
N GLY A 53 2.01 -3.75 -18.24
CA GLY A 53 1.12 -2.87 -18.99
C GLY A 53 -0.33 -2.83 -18.48
N GLU A 54 -0.66 -3.55 -17.40
CA GLU A 54 -1.99 -3.46 -16.78
C GLU A 54 -2.19 -2.09 -16.11
N ARG A 55 -3.39 -1.50 -16.22
CA ARG A 55 -3.70 -0.12 -15.77
C ARG A 55 -5.09 -0.05 -15.13
N GLY A 56 -5.48 1.11 -14.59
CA GLY A 56 -6.79 1.34 -14.01
C GLY A 56 -6.91 0.73 -12.63
N GLU A 57 -7.52 -0.46 -12.54
CA GLU A 57 -7.77 -1.15 -11.27
C GLU A 57 -6.48 -1.38 -10.48
N ILE A 58 -5.39 -1.77 -11.15
CA ILE A 58 -4.09 -2.01 -10.51
C ILE A 58 -3.54 -0.73 -9.85
N GLU A 59 -3.71 0.42 -10.51
CA GLU A 59 -3.23 1.71 -9.99
C GLU A 59 -4.06 2.13 -8.77
N GLN A 60 -5.38 1.95 -8.81
CA GLN A 60 -6.26 2.22 -7.68
C GLN A 60 -5.91 1.36 -6.47
N GLN A 61 -5.67 0.06 -6.68
CA GLN A 61 -5.29 -0.84 -5.59
C GLN A 61 -3.92 -0.51 -4.98
N LEU A 62 -2.96 -0.07 -5.80
CA LEU A 62 -1.68 0.42 -5.30
C LEU A 62 -1.85 1.68 -4.46
N GLU A 63 -2.71 2.62 -4.88
CA GLU A 63 -2.99 3.84 -4.12
C GLU A 63 -3.65 3.55 -2.77
N LEU A 64 -4.66 2.65 -2.74
CA LEU A 64 -5.34 2.23 -1.51
C LEU A 64 -4.39 1.59 -0.49
N ALA A 65 -3.31 0.96 -0.94
CA ALA A 65 -2.32 0.33 -0.07
C ALA A 65 -1.43 1.34 0.66
N VAL A 66 -1.18 2.53 0.08
CA VAL A 66 -0.17 3.49 0.57
C VAL A 66 -0.27 3.80 2.07
N PRO A 67 -1.44 4.14 2.64
CA PRO A 67 -1.53 4.43 4.08
C PRO A 67 -1.08 3.25 4.96
N THR A 68 -1.41 2.03 4.53
CA THR A 68 -0.98 0.80 5.23
C THR A 68 0.52 0.57 5.07
N LEU A 69 1.10 0.84 3.90
CA LEU A 69 2.54 0.72 3.66
C LEU A 69 3.36 1.66 4.55
N PHE A 70 2.91 2.90 4.73
CA PHE A 70 3.47 3.79 5.74
C PHE A 70 3.30 3.23 7.15
N LYS A 71 2.09 2.74 7.47
CA LYS A 71 1.80 2.24 8.81
C LYS A 71 2.70 1.10 9.26
N VAL A 72 3.02 0.18 8.34
CA VAL A 72 3.85 -0.99 8.62
C VAL A 72 5.36 -0.70 8.50
N GLY A 73 5.74 0.56 8.23
CA GLY A 73 7.14 0.98 8.16
C GLY A 73 7.84 0.62 6.85
N LEU A 74 7.12 0.32 5.76
CA LEU A 74 7.77 -0.03 4.49
C LEU A 74 8.66 1.11 3.98
N PHE A 75 8.16 2.35 4.08
CA PHE A 75 8.89 3.54 3.65
C PHE A 75 9.96 4.03 4.65
N GLU A 76 10.05 3.41 5.83
CA GLU A 76 11.17 3.62 6.76
C GLU A 76 12.39 2.80 6.34
N LEU A 77 12.18 1.69 5.64
CA LEU A 77 13.26 0.87 5.07
C LEU A 77 13.85 1.51 3.82
N PHE A 78 12.99 2.09 2.98
CA PHE A 78 13.36 2.78 1.74
C PHE A 78 12.42 3.96 1.53
N ARG A 79 12.97 5.18 1.53
CA ARG A 79 12.15 6.40 1.43
C ARG A 79 11.47 6.50 0.06
N PRO A 80 10.32 7.18 -0.07
CA PRO A 80 9.60 7.30 -1.34
C PRO A 80 10.47 7.74 -2.53
N GLU A 81 11.45 8.62 -2.31
CA GLU A 81 12.37 9.09 -3.35
C GLU A 81 13.28 7.97 -3.90
N GLU A 82 13.59 6.97 -3.08
CA GLU A 82 14.36 5.79 -3.49
C GLU A 82 13.52 4.83 -4.34
N TRP A 83 12.19 4.93 -4.28
CA TRP A 83 11.29 4.16 -5.14
C TRP A 83 11.14 4.79 -6.52
N THR A 84 11.27 6.12 -6.64
CA THR A 84 11.16 6.86 -7.90
C THR A 84 12.47 6.89 -8.70
N GLY A 85 13.62 6.72 -8.03
CA GLY A 85 14.95 6.85 -8.64
C GLY A 85 15.40 5.75 -9.62
N GLY A 86 14.63 4.66 -9.79
CA GLY A 86 15.01 3.53 -10.65
C GLY A 86 14.20 3.38 -11.94
N ASP A 87 14.51 2.33 -12.70
CA ASP A 87 13.90 2.04 -14.02
C ASP A 87 12.65 1.13 -13.96
N ASN A 88 12.15 0.85 -12.76
CA ASN A 88 10.94 0.05 -12.57
C ASN A 88 9.70 0.95 -12.51
N PRO A 89 8.82 0.93 -13.52
CA PRO A 89 7.72 1.89 -13.61
C PRO A 89 6.68 1.69 -12.50
N GLY A 90 6.42 0.46 -12.06
CA GLY A 90 5.51 0.18 -10.95
C GLY A 90 6.06 0.62 -9.60
N ARG A 91 7.37 0.45 -9.34
CA ARG A 91 7.99 1.02 -8.13
C ARG A 91 7.93 2.55 -8.15
N ARG A 92 8.22 3.16 -9.29
CA ARG A 92 8.13 4.62 -9.46
C ARG A 92 6.72 5.13 -9.15
N LEU A 93 5.69 4.49 -9.71
CA LEU A 93 4.29 4.84 -9.43
C LEU A 93 3.97 4.80 -7.93
N VAL A 94 4.39 3.74 -7.23
CA VAL A 94 4.18 3.62 -5.77
C VAL A 94 4.92 4.71 -5.01
N GLY A 95 6.15 5.04 -5.41
CA GLY A 95 6.92 6.17 -4.85
C GLY A 95 6.18 7.50 -5.01
N GLU A 96 5.70 7.81 -6.21
CA GLU A 96 4.93 9.03 -6.48
C GLU A 96 3.61 9.09 -5.69
N MET A 97 2.90 7.95 -5.55
CA MET A 97 1.70 7.87 -4.71
C MET A 97 2.02 8.13 -3.22
N ALA A 98 3.16 7.63 -2.76
CA ALA A 98 3.63 7.83 -1.39
C ALA A 98 4.03 9.29 -1.12
N GLU A 99 4.74 9.94 -2.04
CA GLU A 99 5.06 11.37 -1.99
C GLU A 99 3.78 12.22 -1.93
N ARG A 100 2.80 11.94 -2.81
CA ARG A 100 1.50 12.62 -2.78
C ARG A 100 0.76 12.42 -1.46
N TRP A 101 0.82 11.22 -0.89
CA TRP A 101 0.19 10.95 0.39
C TRP A 101 0.84 11.75 1.52
N LEU A 102 2.19 11.80 1.58
CA LEU A 102 2.92 12.60 2.57
C LEU A 102 2.56 14.08 2.50
N ALA A 103 2.56 14.67 1.30
CA ALA A 103 2.18 16.07 1.10
C ALA A 103 0.78 16.37 1.66
N ARG A 104 -0.20 15.48 1.41
CA ARG A 104 -1.55 15.62 1.98
C ARG A 104 -1.59 15.50 3.50
N GLN A 105 -0.76 14.66 4.11
CA GLN A 105 -0.72 14.54 5.58
C GLN A 105 -0.07 15.77 6.22
N GLU A 106 0.94 16.37 5.58
CA GLU A 106 1.54 17.61 6.04
C GLU A 106 0.56 18.78 5.98
N GLU A 107 -0.20 18.91 4.89
CA GLU A 107 -1.25 19.92 4.75
C GLU A 107 -2.32 19.79 5.84
N LYS A 108 -2.80 18.57 6.10
CA LYS A 108 -3.77 18.29 7.18
C LYS A 108 -3.25 18.61 8.58
N THR A 109 -1.94 18.53 8.79
CA THR A 109 -1.32 18.80 10.09
C THR A 109 -1.11 20.31 10.32
N ARG A 110 -1.02 21.10 9.25
CA ARG A 110 -0.82 22.56 9.31
C ARG A 110 -2.13 23.36 9.37
N ALA A 111 -3.26 22.75 9.00
CA ALA A 111 -4.61 23.32 9.06
C ALA A 111 -5.24 23.12 10.45
#